data_AF-A0A6C0CKF8-F1
#
_entry.id   AF-A0A6C0CKF8-F1
#
_cell.length_a   1.000
_cell.length_b   1.000
_cell.length_c   1.000
_cell.angle_alpha   90.00
_cell.angle_beta   90.00
_cell.angle_gamma   90.00
#
_symmetry.space_group_name_H-M   'P 1'
#
loop_
_entity.id
_entity.type
_entity.pdbx_description
1 polymer ?
#
loop_
_entity_poly.entity_id
_entity_poly.type
_entity_poly.pdbx_seq_one_letter_code
_entity_poly.pdbx_strand_id
1 'polypeptide(L)'
;HHLSVLCDRMTYNGNDMIAVYRSGILKDNIGPVAKATFEMHTEKLLEAARHGHLDNMRGVSANVMTGQYGYFGTGAFNLLLDIQSVEKNNTNVEEVNYKNYKDSGNDTIHKKKQENKNISCTKDAVVIDNHLSAIDKIPEQVCQDDDYDMGF
;
A
#
# COMPACT_ATOMS: atom_id res chain seq x y z
N HIS A 1 22.19 11.09 -32.63
CA HIS A 1 21.67 11.06 -31.26
C HIS A 1 21.99 9.74 -30.54
N HIS A 2 21.64 8.56 -31.08
CA HIS A 2 21.93 7.29 -30.38
C HIS A 2 23.43 6.98 -30.22
N LEU A 3 24.23 7.24 -31.26
CA LEU A 3 25.68 6.99 -31.23
C LEU A 3 26.40 7.88 -30.21
N SER A 4 26.03 9.18 -30.12
CA SER A 4 26.63 10.10 -29.15
C SER A 4 26.35 9.66 -27.71
N VAL A 5 25.11 9.23 -27.42
CA VAL A 5 24.76 8.70 -26.10
C VAL A 5 25.55 7.43 -25.76
N LEU A 6 25.76 6.54 -26.73
CA LEU A 6 26.58 5.35 -26.54
C LEU A 6 28.05 5.73 -26.24
N CYS A 7 28.63 6.62 -27.04
CA CYS A 7 29.99 7.10 -26.83
C CYS A 7 30.16 7.74 -25.45
N ASP A 8 29.26 8.65 -25.05
CA ASP A 8 29.28 9.29 -23.73
C ASP A 8 29.16 8.26 -22.61
N ARG A 9 28.29 7.26 -22.78
CA ARG A 9 28.08 6.21 -21.77
C ARG A 9 29.30 5.30 -21.59
N MET A 10 30.10 5.09 -22.64
CA MET A 10 31.33 4.31 -22.59
C MET A 10 32.51 5.12 -22.01
N THR A 11 32.48 6.45 -22.06
CA THR A 11 33.60 7.32 -21.69
C THR A 11 33.38 8.14 -20.42
N TYR A 12 32.18 8.08 -19.80
CA TYR A 12 31.82 8.94 -18.66
C TYR A 12 32.80 8.90 -17.48
N ASN A 13 33.51 7.78 -17.28
CA ASN A 13 34.32 7.53 -16.09
C ASN A 13 35.72 8.16 -16.14
N GLY A 14 36.07 8.85 -17.24
CA GLY A 14 37.28 9.66 -17.42
C GLY A 14 38.60 8.89 -17.48
N ASN A 15 38.90 8.12 -16.43
CA ASN A 15 40.15 7.38 -16.26
C ASN A 15 40.17 6.06 -17.01
N ASP A 16 39.03 5.39 -17.14
CA ASP A 16 38.89 4.08 -17.78
C ASP A 16 37.68 4.05 -18.73
N MET A 17 37.85 3.48 -19.92
CA MET A 17 36.75 3.20 -20.83
C MET A 17 35.92 2.03 -20.31
N ILE A 18 34.60 2.19 -20.28
CA ILE A 18 33.66 1.15 -19.89
C ILE A 18 33.26 0.38 -21.13
N ALA A 19 33.58 -0.90 -21.13
CA ALA A 19 33.16 -1.78 -22.20
C ALA A 19 31.75 -2.33 -21.98
N VAL A 20 30.99 -2.50 -23.05
CA VAL A 20 29.57 -2.93 -22.99
C VAL A 20 29.49 -4.46 -22.97
N TYR A 21 29.97 -5.06 -21.88
CA TYR A 21 29.82 -6.49 -21.58
C TYR A 21 29.89 -6.72 -20.06
N ARG A 22 29.76 -7.98 -19.62
CA ARG A 22 29.65 -8.37 -18.20
C ARG A 22 30.61 -7.63 -17.27
N SER A 23 31.92 -7.63 -17.53
CA SER A 23 32.88 -7.00 -16.59
C SER A 23 32.77 -5.47 -16.55
N GLY A 24 32.29 -4.84 -17.62
CA GLY A 24 32.13 -3.38 -17.66
C GLY A 24 30.96 -2.91 -16.79
N ILE A 25 29.81 -3.58 -16.86
CA ILE A 25 28.65 -3.22 -16.01
C ILE A 25 28.89 -3.56 -14.53
N LEU A 26 29.72 -4.57 -14.24
CA LEU A 26 30.12 -4.92 -12.88
C LEU A 26 30.94 -3.82 -12.17
N LYS A 27 31.80 -3.13 -12.93
CA LYS A 27 32.64 -2.02 -12.42
C LYS A 27 31.83 -0.75 -12.17
N ASP A 28 30.63 -0.67 -12.72
CA ASP A 28 29.78 0.50 -12.60
C ASP A 28 29.18 0.66 -11.20
N ASN A 29 28.82 1.89 -10.81
CA ASN A 29 28.21 2.18 -9.51
C ASN A 29 26.68 2.00 -9.56
N ILE A 30 26.26 0.76 -9.80
CA ILE A 30 24.86 0.33 -9.88
C ILE A 30 24.49 -0.51 -8.65
N GLY A 31 23.22 -0.52 -8.26
CA GLY A 31 22.72 -1.35 -7.15
C GLY A 31 22.96 -2.85 -7.36
N PRO A 32 23.11 -3.64 -6.28
CA PRO A 32 23.41 -5.07 -6.36
C PRO A 32 22.34 -5.88 -7.08
N VAL A 33 21.05 -5.52 -6.97
CA VAL A 33 19.97 -6.21 -7.69
C VAL A 33 20.12 -5.94 -9.19
N ALA A 34 20.33 -4.68 -9.57
CA ALA A 34 20.51 -4.33 -10.97
C ALA A 34 21.80 -4.95 -11.57
N LYS A 35 22.90 -5.08 -10.81
CA LYS A 35 24.10 -5.82 -11.24
C LYS A 35 23.84 -7.32 -11.42
N ALA A 36 23.07 -7.93 -10.52
CA ALA A 36 22.74 -9.35 -10.56
C ALA A 36 21.89 -9.74 -11.79
N THR A 37 21.14 -8.78 -12.36
CA THR A 37 20.31 -9.03 -13.55
C THR A 37 21.09 -9.34 -14.83
N PHE A 38 22.38 -8.98 -14.89
CA PHE A 38 23.19 -9.21 -16.08
C PHE A 38 24.24 -10.31 -15.84
N GLU A 39 23.92 -11.52 -16.32
CA GLU A 39 24.82 -12.70 -16.45
C GLU A 39 25.48 -13.25 -15.16
N MET A 40 25.34 -12.61 -14.00
CA MET A 40 25.93 -13.07 -12.72
C MET A 40 25.03 -12.82 -11.51
N HIS A 41 23.94 -13.59 -11.39
CA HIS A 41 23.01 -13.36 -10.30
C HIS A 41 23.52 -13.86 -8.94
N THR A 42 23.98 -15.11 -8.84
CA THR A 42 24.32 -15.77 -7.55
C THR A 42 25.51 -15.11 -6.88
N GLU A 43 26.59 -14.92 -7.63
CA GLU A 43 27.85 -14.36 -7.12
C GLU A 43 27.65 -12.94 -6.59
N LYS A 44 26.91 -12.10 -7.33
CA LYS A 44 26.68 -10.70 -6.92
C LYS A 44 25.73 -10.55 -5.75
N LEU A 45 24.72 -11.40 -5.65
CA LEU A 45 23.84 -11.41 -4.48
C LEU A 45 24.55 -11.93 -3.22
N LEU A 46 25.40 -12.96 -3.35
CA LEU A 46 26.18 -13.48 -2.22
C LEU A 46 27.23 -12.47 -1.74
N GLU A 47 27.92 -11.82 -2.67
CA GLU A 47 28.88 -10.75 -2.37
C GLU A 47 28.19 -9.56 -1.68
N ALA A 48 27.02 -9.17 -2.17
CA ALA A 48 26.21 -8.12 -1.56
C ALA A 48 25.72 -8.49 -0.16
N ALA A 49 25.27 -9.73 0.04
CA ALA A 49 24.84 -10.23 1.34
C ALA A 49 26.00 -10.27 2.35
N ARG A 50 27.20 -10.67 1.92
CA ARG A 50 28.40 -10.72 2.77
C ARG A 50 28.81 -9.35 3.29
N HIS A 51 28.78 -8.32 2.44
CA HIS A 51 29.21 -6.97 2.80
C HIS A 51 28.06 -6.04 3.23
N GLY A 52 26.81 -6.50 3.15
CA GLY A 52 25.64 -5.69 3.48
C GLY A 52 25.42 -4.52 2.52
N HIS A 53 25.62 -4.73 1.21
CA HIS A 53 25.36 -3.67 0.22
C HIS A 53 23.87 -3.34 0.12
N LEU A 54 23.54 -2.06 0.29
CA LEU A 54 22.17 -1.55 0.19
C LEU A 54 21.83 -1.19 -1.26
N ASP A 55 20.67 -1.63 -1.75
CA ASP A 55 20.14 -1.22 -3.04
C ASP A 55 19.16 -0.05 -2.88
N ASN A 56 19.34 1.00 -3.69
CA ASN A 56 18.49 2.17 -3.69
C ASN A 56 17.25 2.02 -4.59
N MET A 57 17.09 0.90 -5.30
CA MET A 57 15.91 0.60 -6.13
C MET A 57 15.53 1.75 -7.08
N ARG A 58 16.55 2.38 -7.69
CA ARG A 58 16.38 3.45 -8.68
C ARG A 58 16.52 2.96 -10.12
N GLY A 59 17.10 1.77 -10.31
CA GLY A 59 17.31 1.18 -11.61
C GLY A 59 16.05 0.48 -12.13
N VAL A 60 15.75 0.62 -13.43
CA VAL A 60 14.57 0.03 -14.06
C VAL A 60 14.43 -1.47 -13.76
N SER A 61 15.54 -2.22 -13.88
CA SER A 61 15.53 -3.67 -13.63
C SER A 61 15.15 -4.04 -12.20
N ALA A 62 15.64 -3.29 -11.21
CA ALA A 62 15.34 -3.53 -9.81
C ALA A 62 13.85 -3.29 -9.52
N ASN A 63 13.29 -2.18 -9.98
CA ASN A 63 11.87 -1.85 -9.78
C ASN A 63 10.95 -2.87 -10.45
N VAL A 64 11.26 -3.29 -11.68
CA VAL A 64 10.50 -4.32 -12.41
C VAL A 64 10.53 -5.66 -11.67
N MET A 65 11.69 -6.08 -11.16
CA MET A 65 11.79 -7.33 -10.38
C MET A 65 10.94 -7.32 -9.11
N THR A 66 10.83 -6.17 -8.44
CA THR A 66 10.01 -6.03 -7.23
C THR A 66 8.54 -5.67 -7.50
N GLY A 67 8.16 -5.45 -8.75
CA GLY A 67 6.80 -5.04 -9.11
C GLY A 67 6.40 -3.65 -8.60
N GLN A 68 7.37 -2.76 -8.33
CA GLN A 68 7.13 -1.41 -7.81
C GLN A 68 7.14 -0.39 -8.95
N TYR A 69 6.37 0.69 -8.81
CA TYR A 69 6.50 1.85 -9.69
C TYR A 69 7.89 2.47 -9.53
N GLY A 70 8.55 2.77 -10.65
CA GLY A 70 9.88 3.37 -10.66
C GLY A 70 9.89 4.82 -11.15
N TYR A 71 10.97 5.53 -10.82
CA TYR A 71 11.16 6.94 -11.15
C TYR A 71 11.59 7.15 -12.61
N PHE A 72 10.76 6.71 -13.56
CA PHE A 72 11.01 6.86 -15.00
C PHE A 72 9.70 6.99 -15.78
N GLY A 73 9.76 7.70 -16.92
CA GLY A 73 8.58 7.93 -17.77
C GLY A 73 7.47 8.69 -17.03
N THR A 74 6.27 8.13 -17.00
CA THR A 74 5.11 8.69 -16.29
C THR A 74 5.25 8.65 -14.77
N GLY A 75 6.06 7.74 -14.23
CA GLY A 75 6.36 7.64 -12.80
C GLY A 75 7.47 8.58 -12.32
N ALA A 76 7.98 9.47 -13.20
CA ALA A 76 9.04 10.41 -12.83
C ALA A 76 8.57 11.57 -11.93
N PHE A 77 7.26 11.79 -11.82
CA PHE A 77 6.66 12.82 -10.99
C PHE A 77 5.45 12.27 -10.24
N ASN A 78 5.14 12.88 -9.09
CA ASN A 78 3.96 12.54 -8.30
C ASN A 78 2.86 13.57 -8.56
N LEU A 79 1.61 13.08 -8.58
CA LEU A 79 0.43 13.93 -8.65
C LEU A 79 -0.02 14.25 -7.22
N LEU A 80 -0.26 15.53 -6.97
CA LEU A 80 -0.82 16.03 -5.72
C LEU A 80 -2.20 16.61 -6.02
N LEU A 81 -3.17 16.28 -5.17
CA LEU A 81 -4.51 16.84 -5.28
C LEU A 81 -4.53 18.23 -4.65
N ASP A 82 -4.96 19.23 -5.41
CA ASP A 82 -5.24 20.56 -4.87
C ASP A 82 -6.67 20.61 -4.29
N ILE A 83 -6.75 20.59 -2.96
CA ILE A 83 -8.02 20.57 -2.22
C ILE A 83 -8.82 21.86 -2.48
N GLN A 84 -8.15 23.01 -2.64
CA GLN A 84 -8.83 24.29 -2.77
C GLN A 84 -9.58 24.41 -4.11
N SER A 85 -9.02 23.87 -5.19
CA SER A 85 -9.70 23.84 -6.48
C SER A 85 -10.83 22.81 -6.50
N VAL A 86 -10.66 21.67 -5.82
CA VAL A 86 -11.74 20.67 -5.67
C VAL A 86 -12.94 21.26 -4.93
N GLU A 87 -12.73 21.98 -3.83
CA GLU A 87 -13.81 22.61 -3.06
C GLU A 87 -14.59 23.66 -3.86
N LYS A 88 -13.88 24.51 -4.64
CA LYS A 88 -14.52 25.53 -5.48
C LYS A 88 -15.36 24.94 -6.61
N ASN A 89 -14.95 23.79 -7.14
CA ASN A 89 -15.62 23.12 -8.24
C ASN A 89 -16.72 22.16 -7.79
N ASN A 90 -16.84 21.87 -6.49
CA ASN A 90 -17.88 21.01 -5.96
C ASN A 90 -19.20 21.79 -5.78
N THR A 91 -19.97 21.92 -6.86
CA THR A 91 -21.27 22.63 -6.87
C THR A 91 -22.45 21.77 -6.39
N ASN A 92 -22.23 20.48 -6.09
CA ASN A 92 -23.25 19.58 -5.58
C ASN A 92 -22.83 19.07 -4.20
N VAL A 93 -23.23 19.82 -3.16
CA VAL A 93 -23.10 19.36 -1.78
C VAL A 93 -24.08 18.21 -1.58
N GLU A 94 -23.62 16.97 -1.75
CA GLU A 94 -24.33 15.84 -1.15
C GLU A 94 -24.20 16.00 0.37
N GLU A 95 -25.34 16.22 1.04
CA GLU A 95 -25.40 16.33 2.50
C GLU A 95 -24.82 15.06 3.12
N VAL A 96 -23.61 15.16 3.67
CA VAL A 96 -22.98 14.06 4.39
C VAL A 96 -23.75 13.86 5.69
N ASN A 97 -24.65 12.89 5.71
CA ASN A 97 -25.48 12.59 6.88
C ASN A 97 -24.62 11.89 7.95
N TYR A 98 -24.04 12.66 8.86
CA TYR A 98 -23.30 12.12 10.00
C TYR A 98 -24.28 11.42 10.96
N LYS A 99 -24.35 10.08 10.90
CA LYS A 99 -25.02 9.29 11.93
C LYS A 99 -24.19 9.38 13.22
N ASN A 100 -24.60 10.25 14.14
CA ASN A 100 -24.03 10.31 15.49
C ASN A 100 -24.42 9.05 16.28
N TYR A 101 -23.55 8.05 16.27
CA TYR A 101 -23.71 6.81 17.06
C TYR A 101 -23.75 7.04 18.59
N LYS A 102 -23.55 8.28 19.07
CA LYS A 102 -23.60 8.61 20.49
C LYS A 102 -25.00 8.89 21.04
N ASP A 103 -26.00 9.14 20.20
CA ASP A 103 -27.38 9.38 20.68
C ASP A 103 -28.22 8.10 20.78
N SER A 104 -27.98 7.05 19.98
CA SER A 104 -28.74 5.78 20.08
C SER A 104 -28.40 4.92 21.31
N GLY A 105 -27.26 5.13 21.96
CA GLY A 105 -26.85 4.36 23.14
C GLY A 105 -27.52 4.80 24.44
N ASN A 106 -27.96 6.06 24.53
CA ASN A 106 -28.53 6.59 25.77
C ASN A 106 -30.03 6.30 25.92
N ASP A 107 -30.79 6.24 24.83
CA ASP A 107 -32.24 5.98 24.91
C ASP A 107 -32.60 4.52 25.27
N THR A 108 -31.70 3.58 24.99
CA THR A 108 -31.86 2.16 25.34
C THR A 108 -31.34 1.83 26.74
N ILE A 109 -30.30 2.52 27.21
CA ILE A 109 -29.72 2.29 28.54
C ILE A 109 -30.48 3.03 29.65
N HIS A 110 -31.05 4.22 29.38
CA HIS A 110 -31.69 5.03 30.42
C HIS A 110 -33.14 4.62 30.76
N LYS A 111 -33.80 3.76 29.98
CA LYS A 111 -35.18 3.33 30.29
C LYS A 111 -35.32 2.34 31.46
N LYS A 112 -34.22 1.82 32.03
CA LYS A 112 -34.27 0.86 33.16
C LYS A 112 -33.49 1.30 34.40
N LYS A 113 -33.19 2.58 34.61
CA LYS A 113 -32.80 3.04 35.96
C LYS A 113 -34.04 3.39 36.79
N GLN A 114 -34.88 2.39 37.06
CA GLN A 114 -35.87 2.52 38.13
C GLN A 114 -35.11 2.56 39.46
N GLU A 115 -35.23 3.69 40.13
CA GLU A 115 -34.81 3.89 41.51
C GLU A 115 -35.54 2.88 42.39
N ASN A 116 -34.83 1.87 42.90
CA ASN A 116 -35.25 1.20 44.13
C ASN A 116 -34.02 0.92 44.98
N LYS A 117 -33.83 1.82 45.96
CA LYS A 117 -32.93 1.62 47.09
C LYS A 117 -33.44 0.42 47.89
N ASN A 118 -32.52 -0.52 48.17
CA ASN A 118 -32.64 -1.67 49.06
C ASN A 118 -33.53 -2.81 48.53
N ILE A 119 -32.91 -3.90 48.07
CA ILE A 119 -33.29 -5.30 48.35
C ILE A 119 -32.16 -6.22 47.84
N SER A 120 -31.77 -7.18 48.68
CA SER A 120 -30.81 -8.27 48.42
C SER A 120 -31.11 -9.02 47.10
N CYS A 121 -30.05 -9.44 46.39
CA CYS A 121 -30.04 -10.11 45.08
C CYS A 121 -31.25 -11.04 44.81
N THR A 122 -32.31 -10.51 44.22
CA THR A 122 -33.43 -11.27 43.64
C THR A 122 -33.17 -11.53 42.16
N LYS A 123 -33.59 -12.71 41.66
CA LYS A 123 -33.26 -13.18 40.30
C LYS A 123 -33.69 -12.19 39.21
N ASP A 124 -34.80 -11.49 39.40
CA ASP A 124 -35.34 -10.52 38.43
C ASP A 124 -34.47 -9.26 38.27
N ALA A 125 -33.59 -8.96 39.24
CA ALA A 125 -32.63 -7.84 39.16
C ALA A 125 -31.32 -8.21 38.43
N VAL A 126 -31.07 -9.51 38.19
CA VAL A 126 -29.83 -10.03 37.59
C VAL A 126 -30.05 -10.55 36.17
N VAL A 127 -31.30 -10.71 35.73
CA VAL A 127 -31.60 -11.11 34.35
C VAL A 127 -31.34 -9.91 33.42
N ILE A 128 -30.24 -9.99 32.69
CA ILE A 128 -29.92 -9.07 31.59
C ILE A 128 -30.50 -9.68 30.32
N ASP A 129 -31.58 -9.08 29.80
CA ASP A 129 -32.15 -9.45 28.51
C ASP A 129 -31.19 -9.03 27.39
N ASN A 130 -30.58 -10.01 26.71
CA ASN A 130 -29.59 -9.77 25.68
C ASN A 130 -30.28 -9.57 24.32
N HIS A 131 -30.54 -8.32 23.94
CA HIS A 131 -31.19 -7.94 22.68
C HIS A 131 -30.25 -7.94 21.45
N LEU A 132 -29.29 -8.87 21.38
CA LEU A 132 -28.42 -9.06 20.20
C LEU A 132 -29.20 -9.52 18.95
N SER A 133 -30.45 -9.98 19.10
CA SER A 133 -31.33 -10.32 17.98
C SER A 133 -31.94 -9.11 17.27
N ALA A 134 -31.81 -7.90 17.81
CA ALA A 134 -32.31 -6.66 17.20
C ALA A 134 -31.24 -5.88 16.43
N ILE A 135 -30.00 -6.38 16.37
CA ILE A 135 -29.01 -5.86 15.43
C ILE A 135 -29.39 -6.42 14.06
N ASP A 136 -29.78 -5.54 13.13
CA ASP A 136 -30.03 -5.89 11.74
C ASP A 136 -28.91 -6.81 11.26
N LYS A 137 -29.28 -8.04 10.87
CA LYS A 137 -28.38 -8.92 10.15
C LYS A 137 -27.92 -8.13 8.92
N ILE A 138 -26.65 -7.74 8.91
CA ILE A 138 -25.98 -7.30 7.69
C ILE A 138 -26.23 -8.44 6.70
N PRO A 139 -26.84 -8.20 5.53
CA PRO A 139 -27.15 -9.29 4.60
C PRO A 139 -25.83 -10.01 4.28
N GLU A 140 -25.81 -11.33 4.48
CA GLU A 140 -24.74 -12.27 4.11
C GLU A 140 -24.61 -12.38 2.57
N GLN A 141 -24.47 -11.24 1.89
CA GLN A 141 -24.42 -11.18 0.43
C GLN A 141 -23.35 -10.20 -0.04
N VAL A 142 -22.13 -10.36 0.49
CA VAL A 142 -20.90 -9.80 -0.09
C VAL A 142 -19.85 -10.90 -0.31
N CYS A 143 -20.31 -12.14 -0.43
CA CYS A 143 -19.57 -13.23 -1.07
C CYS A 143 -20.47 -13.72 -2.21
N GLN A 144 -20.62 -12.91 -3.26
CA GLN A 144 -20.94 -13.51 -4.54
C GLN A 144 -19.67 -14.25 -4.94
N ASP A 145 -19.76 -15.58 -5.02
CA ASP A 145 -18.78 -16.37 -5.76
C ASP A 145 -18.80 -15.81 -7.18
N ASP A 146 -17.83 -14.95 -7.52
CA ASP A 146 -17.63 -14.58 -8.92
C ASP A 146 -17.28 -15.87 -9.64
N ASP A 147 -18.16 -16.31 -10.56
CA ASP A 147 -18.01 -17.47 -11.45
C ASP A 147 -16.78 -17.31 -12.37
N TYR A 148 -15.59 -17.29 -11.78
CA TYR A 148 -14.31 -17.12 -12.47
C TYR A 148 -13.83 -18.48 -12.98
N ASP A 149 -14.28 -18.86 -14.17
CA ASP A 149 -13.82 -20.05 -14.86
C ASP A 149 -12.41 -19.81 -15.46
N MET A 150 -11.40 -20.52 -14.94
CA MET A 150 -10.01 -20.37 -15.37
C MET A 150 -9.67 -21.12 -16.68
N GLY A 151 -10.66 -21.69 -17.36
CA GLY A 151 -10.55 -22.20 -18.74
C GLY A 151 -9.28 -23.01 -19.00
N PHE A 152 -9.29 -24.28 -18.60
CA PHE A 152 -8.33 -25.25 -19.13
C PHE A 152 -8.63 -25.57 -20.60
#